data_AF-A0A7J4GIW8-F1
#
_entry.id   AF-A0A7J4GIW8-F1
#
_cell.length_a   1.000
_cell.length_b   1.000
_cell.length_c   1.000
_cell.angle_alpha   90.00
_cell.angle_beta   90.00
_cell.angle_gamma   90.00
#
_symmetry.space_group_name_H-M   'P 1'
#
loop_
_entity.id
_entity.type
_entity.pdbx_description
1 polymer ?
#
loop_
_entity_poly.entity_id
_entity_poly.type
_entity_poly.pdbx_seq_one_letter_code
_entity_poly.pdbx_strand_id
1 'polypeptide(L)'
;MTDLPMTPEPPANPPMAGIVVIGRFQPLHFGHAILLRAAAEQRAAHAADSTLIIGIGSANRPSTLANPWTAEERESMVTAWLAAEGIENTHICSIPDIEDPPNWVRHAERYHGEAGCIFTTDFDTA
;
A
#
# COMPACT_ATOMS: atom_id res chain seq x y z
N MET A 1 -4.75 -23.62 10.91
CA MET A 1 -4.44 -22.55 9.95
C MET A 1 -5.51 -22.59 8.89
N THR A 2 -6.34 -21.56 8.82
CA THR A 2 -7.22 -21.38 7.65
C THR A 2 -6.31 -20.88 6.54
N ASP A 3 -6.18 -21.64 5.46
CA ASP A 3 -5.43 -21.18 4.29
C ASP A 3 -6.10 -19.90 3.79
N LEU A 4 -5.36 -18.78 3.84
CA LEU A 4 -5.85 -17.52 3.32
C LEU A 4 -5.83 -17.59 1.79
N PRO A 5 -6.85 -17.06 1.10
CA PRO A 5 -6.82 -17.00 -0.35
C PRO A 5 -5.65 -16.11 -0.81
N MET A 6 -4.86 -16.56 -1.78
CA MET A 6 -3.77 -15.76 -2.35
C MET A 6 -4.29 -14.82 -3.44
N THR A 7 -5.22 -13.95 -3.04
CA THR A 7 -5.91 -13.02 -3.94
C THR A 7 -5.75 -11.57 -3.44
N PRO A 8 -5.39 -10.62 -4.33
CA PRO A 8 -5.10 -10.82 -5.75
C PRO A 8 -3.75 -11.49 -6.00
N GLU A 9 -3.58 -12.08 -7.18
CA GLU A 9 -2.26 -12.48 -7.68
C GLU A 9 -1.42 -11.23 -8.01
N PRO A 10 -0.08 -11.32 -7.96
CA PRO A 10 0.77 -10.22 -8.41
C PRO A 10 0.51 -9.86 -9.88
N PRO A 11 0.67 -8.59 -10.27
CA PRO A 11 0.54 -8.18 -11.66
C PRO A 11 1.53 -8.93 -12.55
N ALA A 12 1.13 -9.24 -13.79
CA ALA A 12 1.95 -9.97 -14.75
C ALA A 12 3.25 -9.23 -15.11
N ASN A 13 3.21 -7.90 -15.08
CA ASN A 13 4.37 -7.04 -15.23
C ASN A 13 4.64 -6.34 -13.90
N PRO A 14 5.89 -6.32 -13.40
CA PRO A 14 6.21 -5.61 -12.18
C PRO A 14 5.93 -4.10 -12.36
N PRO A 15 5.35 -3.42 -11.35
CA PRO A 15 5.11 -1.98 -11.42
C PRO A 15 6.40 -1.19 -11.57
N MET A 16 6.28 0.02 -12.10
CA MET A 16 7.39 0.96 -12.21
C MET A 16 7.88 1.40 -10.83
N ALA A 17 9.14 1.84 -10.78
CA ALA A 17 9.72 2.36 -9.56
C ALA A 17 8.97 3.60 -9.03
N GLY A 18 8.86 3.70 -7.71
CA GLY A 18 8.12 4.79 -7.08
C GLY A 18 8.43 4.97 -5.59
N ILE A 19 7.70 5.89 -4.98
CA ILE A 19 7.68 6.05 -3.52
C ILE A 19 6.55 5.19 -2.98
N VAL A 20 6.86 4.24 -2.11
CA VAL A 20 5.93 3.20 -1.65
C VAL A 20 5.50 3.48 -0.22
N VAL A 21 4.20 3.58 0.02
CA VAL A 21 3.61 3.58 1.37
C VAL A 21 2.76 2.33 1.51
N ILE A 22 3.03 1.49 2.51
CA ILE A 22 2.25 0.29 2.77
C ILE A 22 1.51 0.41 4.09
N GLY A 23 0.22 0.06 4.09
CA GLY A 23 -0.60 0.06 5.29
C GLY A 23 -1.78 -0.88 5.17
N ARG A 24 -2.35 -1.29 6.31
CA ARG A 24 -3.62 -2.02 6.33
C ARG A 24 -4.79 -1.11 6.02
N PHE A 25 -4.74 0.18 6.36
CA PHE A 25 -5.81 1.15 6.16
C PHE A 25 -7.18 0.65 6.66
N GLN A 26 -7.24 0.13 7.89
CA GLN A 26 -8.46 -0.38 8.54
C GLN A 26 -8.97 0.59 9.63
N PRO A 27 -9.66 1.70 9.31
CA PRO A 27 -9.89 2.27 7.98
C PRO A 27 -8.75 3.24 7.62
N LEU A 28 -8.88 3.97 6.50
CA LEU A 28 -8.10 5.18 6.31
C LEU A 28 -8.49 6.21 7.41
N HIS A 29 -7.49 6.78 8.09
CA HIS A 29 -7.68 7.75 9.18
C HIS A 29 -6.62 8.84 9.10
N PHE A 30 -6.71 9.87 9.95
CA PHE A 30 -5.82 11.05 9.84
C PHE A 30 -4.32 10.76 9.95
N GLY A 31 -3.90 9.79 10.78
CA GLY A 31 -2.50 9.36 10.78
C GLY A 31 -2.00 8.88 9.41
N HIS A 32 -2.78 8.03 8.72
CA HIS A 32 -2.47 7.60 7.36
C HIS A 32 -2.47 8.77 6.37
N ALA A 33 -3.44 9.68 6.48
CA ALA A 33 -3.52 10.87 5.62
C ALA A 33 -2.28 11.76 5.75
N ILE A 34 -1.77 11.96 6.97
CA ILE A 34 -0.53 12.71 7.23
C ILE A 34 0.66 12.02 6.57
N LEU A 35 0.79 10.69 6.75
CA LEU A 35 1.87 9.91 6.14
C LEU A 35 1.85 9.98 4.61
N LEU A 36 0.68 9.78 4.00
CA LEU A 36 0.50 9.84 2.55
C LEU A 36 0.77 11.24 1.99
N ARG A 37 0.33 12.29 2.69
CA ARG A 37 0.62 13.68 2.29
C ARG A 37 2.11 13.98 2.37
N ALA A 38 2.78 13.58 3.45
CA ALA A 38 4.23 13.73 3.57
C ALA A 38 4.97 12.96 2.46
N ALA A 39 4.55 11.74 2.14
CA ALA A 39 5.12 10.98 1.02
C ALA A 39 4.93 11.71 -0.32
N ALA A 40 3.75 12.28 -0.57
CA ALA A 40 3.47 13.06 -1.78
C ALA A 40 4.31 14.35 -1.86
N GLU A 41 4.51 15.05 -0.73
CA GLU A 41 5.36 16.24 -0.65
C GLU A 41 6.83 15.89 -0.91
N GLN A 42 7.34 14.82 -0.29
CA GLN A 42 8.71 14.34 -0.53
C GLN A 42 8.90 13.90 -1.98
N ARG A 43 7.90 13.23 -2.57
CA ARG A 43 7.87 12.88 -3.99
C ARG A 43 7.99 14.12 -4.87
N ALA A 44 7.15 15.12 -4.64
CA ALA A 44 7.15 16.35 -5.42
C ALA A 44 8.48 17.11 -5.31
N ALA A 45 9.11 17.11 -4.12
CA ALA A 45 10.36 17.81 -3.88
C ALA A 45 11.59 17.11 -4.48
N HIS A 46 11.60 15.77 -4.51
CA HIS A 46 12.83 15.01 -4.79
C HIS A 46 12.73 14.08 -6.01
N ALA A 47 11.53 13.72 -6.45
CA ALA A 47 11.30 12.78 -7.53
C ALA A 47 9.93 13.02 -8.20
N ALA A 48 9.72 14.24 -8.73
CA ALA A 48 8.40 14.68 -9.21
C ALA A 48 7.77 13.76 -10.27
N ASP A 49 8.60 13.15 -11.13
CA ASP A 49 8.17 12.22 -12.19
C ASP A 49 7.88 10.80 -11.68
N SER A 50 8.21 10.49 -10.42
CA SER A 50 7.95 9.19 -9.82
C SER A 50 6.48 9.03 -9.41
N THR A 51 6.01 7.79 -9.38
CA THR A 51 4.66 7.42 -8.94
C THR A 51 4.63 7.28 -7.42
N LEU A 52 3.58 7.77 -6.77
CA LEU A 52 3.26 7.42 -5.38
C LEU A 52 2.48 6.11 -5.37
N ILE A 53 3.06 5.06 -4.81
CA ILE A 53 2.49 3.72 -4.75
C ILE A 53 1.94 3.47 -3.35
N ILE A 54 0.66 3.10 -3.26
CA ILE A 54 -0.02 2.81 -1.99
C ILE A 54 -0.36 1.32 -1.95
N GLY A 55 0.34 0.57 -1.10
CA GLY A 55 0.11 -0.86 -0.88
C GLY A 55 -0.93 -1.09 0.22
N ILE A 56 -2.06 -1.69 -0.13
CA ILE A 56 -3.09 -2.14 0.82
C ILE A 56 -2.73 -3.53 1.31
N GLY A 57 -2.08 -3.61 2.47
CA GLY A 57 -1.68 -4.86 3.10
C GLY A 57 -2.85 -5.68 3.65
N SER A 58 -2.60 -6.95 3.97
CA SER A 58 -3.62 -7.87 4.48
C SER A 58 -4.86 -7.95 3.59
N ALA A 59 -4.68 -7.93 2.27
CA ALA A 59 -5.78 -7.89 1.30
C ALA A 59 -6.65 -9.15 1.31
N ASN A 60 -6.08 -10.29 1.71
CA ASN A 60 -6.75 -11.59 1.79
C ASN A 60 -7.36 -11.92 3.16
N ARG A 61 -7.31 -10.99 4.12
CA ARG A 61 -7.91 -11.23 5.44
C ARG A 61 -9.43 -11.09 5.35
N PRO A 62 -10.19 -12.05 5.93
CA PRO A 62 -11.65 -11.94 5.98
C PRO A 62 -12.07 -10.78 6.89
N SER A 63 -13.28 -10.28 6.65
CA SER A 63 -13.88 -9.25 7.48
C SER A 63 -14.07 -9.75 8.92
N THR A 64 -13.52 -9.02 9.88
CA THR A 64 -13.62 -9.28 11.33
C THR A 64 -13.73 -7.96 12.08
N LEU A 65 -14.01 -7.96 13.39
CA LEU A 65 -13.98 -6.72 14.18
C LEU A 65 -12.61 -6.01 14.13
N ALA A 66 -11.52 -6.76 13.93
CA ALA A 66 -10.17 -6.21 13.79
C ALA A 66 -9.78 -5.87 12.34
N ASN A 67 -10.55 -6.33 11.35
CA ASN A 67 -10.42 -6.03 9.92
C ASN A 67 -11.81 -5.81 9.33
N PRO A 68 -12.54 -4.75 9.69
CA PRO A 68 -13.95 -4.69 9.35
C PRO A 68 -14.19 -4.31 7.88
N TRP A 69 -13.17 -3.80 7.18
CA TRP A 69 -13.26 -3.41 5.77
C TRP A 69 -12.54 -4.37 4.83
N THR A 70 -13.15 -4.64 3.67
CA THR A 70 -12.53 -5.41 2.58
C THR A 70 -11.36 -4.66 1.95
N ALA A 71 -10.53 -5.30 1.13
CA ALA A 71 -9.49 -4.61 0.37
C ALA A 71 -10.07 -3.53 -0.56
N GLU A 72 -11.16 -3.85 -1.25
CA GLU A 72 -11.86 -2.94 -2.19
C GLU A 72 -12.47 -1.72 -1.48
N GLU A 73 -13.05 -1.91 -0.29
CA GLU A 73 -13.58 -0.80 0.51
C GLU A 73 -12.47 0.14 0.94
N ARG A 74 -11.32 -0.41 1.38
CA ARG A 74 -10.16 0.39 1.78
C ARG A 74 -9.52 1.13 0.59
N GLU A 75 -9.45 0.47 -0.56
CA GLU A 75 -9.02 1.10 -1.81
C GLU A 75 -9.92 2.27 -2.18
N SER A 76 -11.24 2.10 -2.02
CA SER A 76 -12.21 3.16 -2.26
C SER A 76 -12.00 4.35 -1.32
N MET A 77 -11.69 4.09 -0.03
CA MET A 77 -11.38 5.16 0.93
C MET A 77 -10.11 5.93 0.56
N VAL A 78 -9.02 5.21 0.21
CA VAL A 78 -7.76 5.82 -0.21
C VAL A 78 -7.95 6.63 -1.48
N THR A 79 -8.62 6.06 -2.49
CA THR A 79 -8.90 6.71 -3.78
C THR A 79 -9.70 8.00 -3.58
N ALA A 80 -10.78 7.95 -2.79
CA ALA A 80 -11.59 9.12 -2.51
C ALA A 80 -10.80 10.22 -1.79
N TRP A 81 -9.92 9.85 -0.85
CA TRP A 81 -9.08 10.81 -0.15
C TRP A 81 -8.02 11.43 -1.07
N LEU A 82 -7.31 10.64 -1.87
CA LEU A 82 -6.31 11.13 -2.83
C LEU A 82 -6.93 12.14 -3.81
N ALA A 83 -8.12 11.83 -4.33
CA ALA A 83 -8.86 12.72 -5.21
C ALA A 83 -9.26 14.04 -4.52
N ALA A 84 -9.71 13.98 -3.26
CA ALA A 84 -10.06 15.16 -2.49
C ALA A 84 -8.84 16.07 -2.17
N GLU A 85 -7.65 15.48 -2.05
CA GLU A 85 -6.39 16.19 -1.81
C GLU A 85 -5.72 16.69 -3.10
N GLY A 86 -6.23 16.31 -4.28
CA GLY A 86 -5.61 16.63 -5.57
C GLY A 86 -4.24 15.97 -5.78
N ILE A 87 -4.00 14.81 -5.15
CA ILE A 87 -2.75 14.07 -5.30
C ILE A 87 -2.86 13.18 -6.54
N GLU A 88 -2.08 13.52 -7.56
CA GLU A 88 -2.04 12.81 -8.84
C GLU A 88 -0.79 11.92 -8.99
N ASN A 89 -0.74 11.14 -10.09
CA ASN A 89 0.30 10.16 -10.38
C ASN A 89 0.46 9.12 -9.25
N THR A 90 -0.66 8.50 -8.87
CA THR A 90 -0.73 7.49 -7.83
C THR A 90 -1.07 6.12 -8.38
N HIS A 91 -0.54 5.07 -7.77
CA HIS A 91 -0.93 3.69 -8.03
C HIS A 91 -1.32 3.02 -6.72
N ILE A 92 -2.46 2.32 -6.70
CA ILE A 92 -2.89 1.54 -5.54
C ILE A 92 -2.81 0.06 -5.91
N CYS A 93 -2.24 -0.76 -5.03
CA CYS A 93 -2.21 -2.20 -5.19
C CYS A 93 -2.59 -2.91 -3.89
N SER A 94 -3.22 -4.07 -3.99
CA SER A 94 -3.62 -4.90 -2.86
C SER A 94 -2.64 -6.05 -2.66
N ILE A 95 -2.15 -6.22 -1.44
CA ILE A 95 -1.08 -7.17 -1.08
C ILE A 95 -1.63 -8.21 -0.09
N PRO A 96 -1.80 -9.48 -0.47
CA PRO A 96 -2.22 -10.54 0.43
C PRO A 96 -1.09 -10.93 1.39
N ASP A 97 -1.43 -11.36 2.61
CA ASP A 97 -0.47 -11.91 3.57
C ASP A 97 -0.08 -13.35 3.22
N ILE A 98 1.18 -13.72 3.45
CA ILE A 98 1.72 -15.08 3.24
C ILE A 98 2.02 -15.86 4.54
N GLU A 99 1.71 -15.28 5.70
CA GLU A 99 2.03 -15.86 7.04
C GLU A 99 3.52 -16.24 7.22
N ASP A 100 4.41 -15.57 6.48
CA ASP A 100 5.87 -15.78 6.49
C ASP A 100 6.58 -14.42 6.53
N PRO A 101 6.76 -13.84 7.73
CA PRO A 101 7.33 -12.50 7.89
C PRO A 101 8.71 -12.33 7.24
N PRO A 102 9.67 -13.27 7.37
CA PRO A 102 10.97 -13.17 6.68
C PRO A 102 10.89 -13.01 5.16
N ASN A 103 9.87 -13.60 4.52
CA ASN A 103 9.70 -13.53 3.07
C ASN A 103 8.66 -12.49 2.62
N TRP A 104 8.06 -11.75 3.55
CA TRP A 104 6.97 -10.82 3.24
C TRP A 104 7.42 -9.67 2.34
N VAL A 105 8.63 -9.12 2.54
CA VAL A 105 9.17 -8.03 1.71
C VAL A 105 9.28 -8.47 0.25
N ARG A 106 9.96 -9.58 0.00
CA ARG A 106 10.10 -10.17 -1.35
C ARG A 106 8.76 -10.49 -1.99
N HIS A 107 7.77 -10.87 -1.18
CA HIS A 107 6.42 -11.09 -1.66
C HIS A 107 5.72 -9.77 -2.04
N ALA A 108 5.79 -8.74 -1.20
CA ALA A 108 5.20 -7.43 -1.43
C ALA A 108 5.80 -6.72 -2.66
N GLU A 109 7.11 -6.86 -2.89
CA GLU A 109 7.81 -6.30 -4.08
C GLU A 109 7.19 -6.77 -5.40
N ARG A 110 6.60 -7.97 -5.43
CA ARG A 110 5.90 -8.48 -6.62
C ARG A 110 4.66 -7.65 -6.96
N TYR A 111 4.09 -6.93 -6.00
CA TYR A 111 2.87 -6.12 -6.14
C TYR A 111 3.13 -4.64 -6.32
N HIS A 112 4.14 -4.08 -5.65
CA HIS A 112 4.43 -2.65 -5.70
C HIS A 112 5.68 -2.30 -6.52
N GLY A 113 6.46 -3.29 -6.96
CA GLY A 113 7.69 -3.12 -7.73
C GLY A 113 8.96 -3.30 -6.88
N GLU A 114 10.04 -3.79 -7.51
CA GLU A 114 11.32 -4.10 -6.85
C GLU A 114 12.23 -2.87 -6.65
N ALA A 115 12.09 -1.84 -7.48
CA ALA A 115 12.88 -0.62 -7.40
C ALA A 115 12.03 0.52 -6.81
N GLY A 116 12.56 1.29 -5.86
CA GLY A 116 11.81 2.41 -5.27
C GLY A 116 12.36 2.87 -3.92
N CYS A 117 11.58 3.71 -3.25
CA CYS A 117 11.84 4.17 -1.89
C CYS A 117 10.64 3.85 -1.02
N ILE A 118 10.82 3.10 0.06
CA ILE A 118 9.77 2.90 1.05
C ILE A 118 9.66 4.15 1.94
N PHE A 119 8.45 4.66 2.13
CA PHE A 119 8.15 5.78 3.00
C PHE A 119 7.28 5.28 4.16
N THR A 120 7.91 5.16 5.33
CA THR A 120 7.33 4.51 6.51
C THR A 120 7.65 5.29 7.78
N THR A 121 6.79 5.14 8.79
CA THR A 121 7.06 5.58 10.18
C THR A 121 7.54 4.44 11.06
N ASP A 122 7.57 3.22 10.56
CA ASP A 122 8.08 2.05 11.27
C ASP A 122 9.61 1.99 11.14
N PHE A 123 10.30 2.16 12.27
CA PHE A 123 11.76 2.23 12.32
C PHE A 123 12.44 0.92 11.92
N ASP A 124 11.79 -0.23 12.15
CA ASP A 124 12.36 -1.52 11.78
C ASP A 124 12.27 -1.76 10.26
N THR A 125 11.40 -1.01 9.57
CA THR A 125 11.19 -1.06 8.12
C THR A 125 12.01 -0.02 7.35
N ALA A 126 12.48 1.06 8.00
CA ALA A 126 13.20 2.18 7.39
C ALA A 126 14.72 1.94 7.27
#